data_AF-A0A3L7UPA5-F1
#
_entry.id   AF-A0A3L7UPA5-F1
#
_cell.length_a   1.000
_cell.length_b   1.000
_cell.length_c   1.000
_cell.angle_alpha   90.00
_cell.angle_beta   90.00
_cell.angle_gamma   90.00
#
_symmetry.space_group_name_H-M   'P 1'
#
loop_
_entity.id
_entity.type
_entity.pdbx_description
1 polymer ?
#
loop_
_entity_poly.entity_id
_entity_poly.type
_entity_poly.pdbx_seq_one_letter_code
_entity_poly.pdbx_strand_id
1 'polypeptide(L)'
;GGQTVKAAAESCSCSERQGYRISATPEFKSRVSAIRAEMTSQAVGELSAAASEAVTTIRELLASTNEPSVRLNAAKAILNALGPMSELGELRERLATLEQSR
;
A
#
# COMPACT_ATOMS: atom_id res chain seq x y z
N GLY A 1 -7.37 -7.05 -8.24
CA GLY A 1 -8.28 -7.54 -9.30
C GLY A 1 -8.90 -8.86 -8.88
N GLY A 2 -10.02 -9.24 -9.48
CA GLY A 2 -10.66 -10.54 -9.26
C GLY A 2 -11.81 -10.77 -10.25
N GLN A 3 -12.14 -12.04 -10.51
CA GLN A 3 -13.30 -12.43 -11.30
C GLN A 3 -14.58 -12.38 -10.47
N THR A 4 -15.75 -12.36 -11.12
CA THR A 4 -17.03 -12.59 -10.43
C THR A 4 -17.10 -14.02 -9.93
N VAL A 5 -17.92 -14.29 -8.90
CA VAL A 5 -18.11 -15.65 -8.37
C VAL A 5 -18.61 -16.60 -9.46
N LYS A 6 -19.47 -16.12 -10.36
CA LYS A 6 -19.96 -16.87 -11.51
C LYS A 6 -18.84 -17.28 -12.47
N ALA A 7 -18.03 -16.33 -12.92
CA ALA A 7 -16.91 -16.60 -13.83
C ALA A 7 -15.85 -17.52 -13.19
N ALA A 8 -15.56 -17.32 -11.90
CA ALA A 8 -14.67 -18.21 -11.16
C ALA A 8 -15.25 -19.63 -11.05
N ALA A 9 -16.56 -19.78 -10.80
CA ALA A 9 -17.21 -21.09 -10.72
C ALA A 9 -17.14 -21.84 -12.06
N GLU A 10 -17.41 -21.15 -13.17
CA GLU A 10 -17.26 -21.67 -14.53
C GLU A 10 -15.82 -22.13 -14.80
N SER A 11 -14.82 -21.32 -14.44
CA SER A 11 -13.40 -21.66 -14.61
C SER A 11 -12.94 -22.85 -13.78
N CYS A 12 -13.60 -23.11 -12.65
CA CYS A 12 -13.33 -24.23 -11.75
C CYS A 12 -14.25 -25.44 -12.00
N SER A 13 -15.02 -25.45 -13.09
CA SER A 13 -15.96 -26.51 -13.45
C SER A 13 -16.98 -26.85 -12.34
N CYS A 14 -17.43 -25.84 -11.58
CA CYS A 14 -18.47 -25.99 -10.55
C CYS A 14 -19.69 -25.12 -10.83
N SER A 15 -20.84 -25.46 -10.23
CA SER A 15 -22.06 -24.67 -10.42
C SER A 15 -21.97 -23.32 -9.72
N GLU A 16 -22.64 -22.31 -10.26
CA GLU A 16 -22.70 -20.96 -9.67
C GLU A 16 -23.18 -21.00 -8.21
N ARG A 17 -24.20 -21.81 -7.90
CA ARG A 17 -24.71 -22.03 -6.53
C ARG A 17 -23.62 -22.57 -5.60
N GLN A 18 -22.80 -23.50 -6.09
CA GLN A 18 -21.69 -24.08 -5.34
C GLN A 18 -20.57 -23.06 -5.12
N GLY A 19 -20.29 -22.21 -6.11
CA GLY A 19 -19.37 -21.07 -6.00
C GLY A 19 -19.80 -20.05 -4.94
N TYR A 20 -21.07 -19.64 -4.92
CA TYR A 20 -21.60 -18.75 -3.88
C TYR A 20 -21.56 -19.38 -2.49
N ARG A 21 -21.88 -20.67 -2.38
CA ARG A 21 -21.82 -21.39 -1.10
C ARG A 21 -20.39 -21.43 -0.53
N ILE A 22 -19.39 -21.74 -1.35
CA ILE A 22 -17.97 -21.78 -0.93
C ILE A 22 -17.46 -20.38 -0.60
N SER A 23 -17.70 -19.40 -1.47
CA SER A 23 -17.20 -18.04 -1.25
C SER A 23 -17.77 -17.36 0.00
N ALA A 24 -18.95 -17.80 0.45
CA ALA A 24 -19.56 -17.33 1.68
C ALA A 24 -18.89 -17.89 2.95
N THR A 25 -18.14 -18.99 2.88
CA THR A 25 -17.60 -19.64 4.08
C THR A 25 -16.51 -18.80 4.74
N PRO A 26 -16.38 -18.87 6.08
CA PRO A 26 -15.34 -18.15 6.81
C PRO A 26 -13.92 -18.50 6.34
N GLU A 27 -13.67 -19.77 6.03
CA GLU A 27 -12.36 -20.27 5.63
C GLU A 27 -11.94 -19.68 4.27
N PHE A 28 -12.85 -19.63 3.30
CA PHE A 28 -12.58 -19.03 2.00
C PHE A 28 -12.29 -17.52 2.14
N LYS A 29 -13.12 -16.80 2.90
CA LYS A 29 -12.93 -15.36 3.15
C LYS A 29 -11.59 -15.08 3.83
N SER A 30 -11.24 -15.88 4.84
CA SER A 30 -9.97 -15.79 5.54
C SER A 30 -8.79 -16.02 4.59
N ARG A 31 -8.86 -17.05 3.74
CA ARG A 31 -7.81 -17.34 2.76
C ARG A 31 -7.64 -16.23 1.74
N VAL A 32 -8.74 -15.69 1.21
CA VAL A 32 -8.71 -14.54 0.28
C VAL A 32 -8.11 -13.31 0.96
N SER A 33 -8.50 -13.04 2.21
CA SER A 33 -7.94 -11.93 2.99
C SER A 33 -6.44 -12.07 3.19
N ALA A 34 -5.96 -13.27 3.55
CA ALA A 34 -4.54 -13.53 3.73
C ALA A 34 -3.73 -13.33 2.43
N ILE A 35 -4.23 -13.83 1.31
CA ILE A 35 -3.58 -13.66 0.00
C ILE A 35 -3.52 -12.17 -0.37
N ARG A 36 -4.62 -11.44 -0.17
CA ARG A 36 -4.65 -9.99 -0.44
C ARG A 36 -3.69 -9.23 0.46
N ALA A 37 -3.64 -9.57 1.74
CA ALA A 37 -2.71 -8.96 2.69
C ALA A 37 -1.26 -9.18 2.27
N GLU A 38 -0.90 -10.39 1.83
CA GLU A 38 0.42 -10.70 1.32
C GLU A 38 0.76 -9.86 0.08
N MET A 39 -0.13 -9.81 -0.92
CA MET A 39 0.07 -8.98 -2.11
C MET A 39 0.24 -7.50 -1.76
N THR A 40 -0.57 -6.98 -0.84
CA THR A 40 -0.45 -5.60 -0.38
C THR A 40 0.87 -5.37 0.34
N SER A 41 1.31 -6.29 1.19
CA SER A 41 2.60 -6.23 1.89
C SER A 41 3.76 -6.14 0.90
N GLN A 42 3.75 -6.98 -0.14
CA GLN A 42 4.76 -6.96 -1.21
C GLN A 42 4.79 -5.62 -1.94
N ALA A 43 3.64 -5.11 -2.36
CA ALA A 43 3.55 -3.81 -3.04
C ALA A 43 4.03 -2.66 -2.13
N VAL A 44 3.72 -2.71 -0.82
CA VAL A 44 4.23 -1.73 0.14
C VAL A 44 5.76 -1.79 0.25
N GLY A 45 6.35 -3.00 0.22
CA GLY A 45 7.79 -3.18 0.18
C GLY A 45 8.43 -2.54 -1.05
N GLU A 46 7.88 -2.79 -2.24
CA GLU A 46 8.34 -2.19 -3.49
C GLU A 46 8.21 -0.65 -3.48
N LEU A 47 7.07 -0.13 -3.04
CA LEU A 47 6.87 1.32 -2.90
C LEU A 47 7.85 1.94 -1.91
N SER A 48 8.14 1.25 -0.81
CA SER A 48 9.10 1.71 0.20
C SER A 48 10.52 1.77 -0.37
N ALA A 49 10.89 0.81 -1.21
CA ALA A 49 12.17 0.85 -1.92
C ALA A 49 12.25 2.04 -2.89
N ALA A 50 11.21 2.25 -3.69
CA ALA A 50 11.13 3.35 -4.66
C ALA A 50 11.01 4.74 -4.02
N ALA A 51 10.56 4.84 -2.76
CA ALA A 51 10.37 6.12 -2.08
C ALA A 51 11.66 6.95 -1.99
N SER A 52 12.81 6.31 -1.79
CA SER A 52 14.11 7.00 -1.72
C SER A 52 14.50 7.63 -3.07
N GLU A 53 14.20 6.95 -4.18
CA GLU A 53 14.40 7.48 -5.53
C GLU A 53 13.48 8.67 -5.79
N ALA A 54 12.20 8.55 -5.42
CA ALA A 54 11.23 9.64 -5.54
C ALA A 54 11.68 10.90 -4.75
N VAL A 55 12.20 10.74 -3.53
CA VAL A 55 12.76 11.85 -2.76
C VAL A 55 13.94 12.50 -3.49
N THR A 56 14.81 11.71 -4.10
CA THR A 56 15.94 12.21 -4.89
C THR A 56 15.45 13.04 -6.07
N THR A 57 14.50 12.51 -6.84
CA THR A 57 13.88 13.24 -7.96
C THR A 57 13.24 14.56 -7.51
N ILE A 58 12.46 14.55 -6.42
CA ILE A 58 11.83 15.78 -5.93
C ILE A 58 12.88 16.81 -5.49
N ARG A 59 13.99 16.38 -4.89
CA ARG A 59 15.10 17.28 -4.55
C ARG A 59 15.78 17.88 -5.78
N GLU A 60 16.00 17.10 -6.83
CA GLU A 60 16.57 17.59 -8.09
C GLU A 60 15.66 18.63 -8.75
N LEU A 61 14.34 18.44 -8.68
CA LEU A 61 13.36 19.41 -9.21
C LEU A 61 13.40 20.78 -8.52
N LEU A 62 14.03 20.92 -7.35
CA LEU A 62 14.24 22.22 -6.70
C LEU A 62 15.30 23.09 -7.38
N ALA A 63 16.15 22.51 -8.24
CA ALA A 63 17.22 23.22 -8.93
C ALA A 63 16.71 24.47 -9.64
N SER A 64 17.47 25.56 -9.56
CA SER A 64 17.09 26.87 -10.13
C SER A 64 16.98 26.87 -11.66
N THR A 65 17.50 25.83 -12.32
CA THR A 65 17.38 25.61 -13.77
C THR A 65 15.99 25.17 -14.19
N ASN A 66 15.17 24.65 -13.26
CA ASN A 66 13.79 24.27 -13.55
C ASN A 66 12.85 25.48 -13.47
N GLU A 67 11.74 25.38 -14.18
CA GLU A 67 10.67 26.38 -14.16
C GLU A 67 10.21 26.71 -12.72
N PRO A 68 9.92 27.98 -12.38
CA PRO A 68 9.50 28.36 -11.03
C PRO A 68 8.30 27.55 -10.50
N SER A 69 7.36 27.20 -11.37
CA SER A 69 6.18 26.40 -11.03
C SER A 69 6.54 24.96 -10.65
N VAL A 70 7.49 24.34 -11.36
CA VAL A 70 8.00 22.99 -11.07
C VAL A 70 8.68 22.97 -9.70
N ARG A 71 9.54 23.96 -9.43
CA ARG A 71 10.24 24.10 -8.14
C ARG A 71 9.25 24.31 -6.98
N LEU A 72 8.23 25.13 -7.17
CA LEU A 72 7.19 25.36 -6.17
C LEU A 72 6.42 24.08 -5.85
N ASN A 73 6.07 23.30 -6.88
CA ASN A 73 5.35 22.03 -6.68
C ASN A 73 6.22 20.98 -6.00
N ALA A 74 7.51 20.90 -6.34
CA ALA A 74 8.47 20.05 -5.65
C ALA A 74 8.61 20.44 -4.17
N ALA A 75 8.76 21.74 -3.87
CA ALA A 75 8.82 22.23 -2.49
C ALA A 75 7.54 21.88 -1.69
N LYS A 76 6.36 22.07 -2.29
CA LYS A 76 5.08 21.68 -1.67
C LYS A 76 4.99 20.18 -1.41
N ALA A 77 5.43 19.36 -2.36
CA ALA A 77 5.43 17.90 -2.20
C ALA A 77 6.30 17.46 -1.01
N ILE A 78 7.49 18.03 -0.86
CA ILE A 78 8.37 17.76 0.29
C ILE A 78 7.70 18.16 1.60
N LEU A 79 7.19 19.40 1.68
CA LEU A 79 6.60 19.93 2.91
C LEU A 79 5.35 19.14 3.34
N ASN A 80 4.53 18.73 2.39
CA ASN A 80 3.36 17.90 2.65
C ASN A 80 3.71 16.49 3.13
N ALA A 81 4.83 15.93 2.67
CA ALA A 81 5.29 14.60 3.10
C ALA A 81 5.96 14.64 4.49
N LEU A 82 6.65 15.73 4.82
CA LEU A 82 7.46 15.85 6.03
C LEU A 82 6.66 15.65 7.32
N GLY A 83 5.55 16.36 7.49
CA GLY A 83 4.72 16.29 8.71
C GLY A 83 4.26 14.86 9.03
N PRO A 84 3.52 14.19 8.13
CA PRO A 84 3.07 12.83 8.33
C PRO A 84 4.20 11.83 8.58
N MET A 85 5.35 11.97 7.91
CA MET A 85 6.49 11.07 8.11
C MET A 85 7.12 11.24 9.50
N SER A 86 7.26 12.47 9.98
CA SER A 86 7.76 12.74 11.33
C SER A 86 6.81 12.21 12.39
N GLU A 87 5.51 12.47 12.27
CA GLU A 87 4.49 11.99 13.21
C GLU A 87 4.43 10.46 13.27
N LEU A 88 4.40 9.79 12.12
CA LEU A 88 4.38 8.33 12.06
C LEU A 88 5.68 7.70 12.59
N GLY A 89 6.82 8.38 12.41
CA GLY A 89 8.10 7.97 12.98
C GLY A 89 8.08 7.99 14.51
N GLU A 90 7.62 9.10 15.10
CA GLU A 90 7.50 9.25 16.55
C GLU A 90 6.51 8.22 17.13
N LEU A 91 5.35 8.02 16.48
CA LEU A 91 4.37 7.02 16.91
C LEU A 91 4.93 5.59 16.89
N ARG A 92 5.72 5.24 15.86
CA ARG A 92 6.39 3.93 15.78
C ARG A 92 7.38 3.73 16.92
N GLU A 93 8.19 4.74 17.24
CA GLU A 93 9.15 4.67 18.34
C GLU A 93 8.46 4.50 19.70
N ARG A 94 7.38 5.26 19.93
CA ARG A 94 6.56 5.13 21.14
C ARG A 94 5.91 3.77 21.25
N LEU A 95 5.38 3.21 20.16
CA LEU A 95 4.79 1.89 20.14
C LEU A 95 5.83 0.80 20.46
N ALA A 96 7.02 0.87 19.84
CA ALA A 96 8.10 -0.07 20.10
C ALA A 96 8.55 -0.05 21.58
N THR A 97 8.57 1.14 22.19
CA THR A 97 8.89 1.30 23.62
C THR A 97 7.84 0.62 24.50
N LEU A 98 6.55 0.80 24.20
CA LEU A 98 5.46 0.17 24.95
C LEU A 98 5.47 -1.35 24.81
N GLU A 99 5.70 -1.86 23.60
CA GLU A 99 5.77 -3.30 23.32
C GLU A 99 6.91 -3.99 24.06
N GLN A 100 8.04 -3.30 24.28
CA GLN A 100 9.18 -3.81 25.06
C GLN A 100 8.94 -3.79 26.58
N SER A 101 8.01 -2.98 27.06
CA SER A 101 7.70 -2.84 28.50
C SER A 101 6.68 -3.87 29.03
N ARG A 102 6.25 -4.80 28.17
CA ARG A 102 5.25 -5.82 28.47
C ARG A 102 5.88 -7.21 28.56
#